data_AF-A0A2N3E9P7-F1
#
_entry.id   AF-A0A2N3E9P7-F1
#
_cell.length_a   1.000
_cell.length_b   1.000
_cell.length_c   1.000
_cell.angle_alpha   90.00
_cell.angle_beta   90.00
_cell.angle_gamma   90.00
#
_symmetry.space_group_name_H-M   'P 1'
#
loop_
_entity.id
_entity.type
_entity.pdbx_description
1 polymer ?
#
loop_
_entity_poly.entity_id
_entity_poly.type
_entity_poly.pdbx_seq_one_letter_code
_entity_poly.pdbx_strand_id
1 'polypeptide(L)'
;MTKHPFLILALAIPLALAACADPQAEQARLDALDHKNCTDLGFEPGTEAYGNCRLKMREIRAKEEGSRSPNIGFGVGIGVSKGF
;
A
#
# COMPACT_ATOMS: atom_id res chain seq x y z
N MET A 1 14.71 -18.64 33.75
CA MET A 1 15.56 -17.44 33.94
C MET A 1 15.48 -16.58 32.69
N THR A 2 14.60 -15.58 32.69
CA THR A 2 14.37 -14.61 31.61
C THR A 2 15.46 -13.53 31.62
N LYS A 3 16.48 -13.67 30.77
CA LYS A 3 17.71 -12.83 30.77
C LYS A 3 17.78 -11.77 29.66
N HIS A 4 16.68 -11.40 29.00
CA HIS A 4 16.74 -10.44 27.88
C HIS A 4 15.60 -9.39 27.92
N PRO A 5 15.44 -8.61 29.01
CA PRO A 5 14.44 -7.52 29.05
C PRO A 5 14.70 -6.43 28.01
N PHE A 6 15.95 -6.28 27.56
CA PHE A 6 16.35 -5.33 26.51
C PHE A 6 15.80 -5.66 25.13
N LEU A 7 15.60 -6.95 24.81
CA LEU A 7 15.15 -7.39 23.49
C LEU A 7 13.65 -7.10 23.29
N ILE A 8 12.87 -7.12 24.38
CA ILE A 8 11.45 -6.76 24.37
C ILE A 8 11.26 -5.25 24.25
N LEU A 9 12.08 -4.45 24.95
CA LEU A 9 12.02 -2.99 24.88
C LEU A 9 12.42 -2.45 23.50
N ALA A 10 13.42 -3.07 22.86
CA ALA A 10 13.88 -2.68 21.52
C ALA A 10 12.82 -2.90 20.43
N LEU A 11 11.94 -3.88 20.59
CA LEU A 11 10.88 -4.18 19.61
C LEU A 11 9.64 -3.31 19.79
N ALA A 12 9.37 -2.80 20.99
CA ALA A 12 8.17 -2.01 21.29
C ALA A 12 8.18 -0.61 20.66
N ILE A 13 9.36 0.00 20.48
CA ILE A 13 9.53 1.35 19.94
C ILE A 13 9.08 1.47 18.46
N PRO A 14 9.51 0.59 17.53
CA PRO A 14 9.06 0.68 16.13
C PRO A 14 7.57 0.35 15.93
N LEU A 15 6.97 -0.51 16.77
CA LEU A 15 5.53 -0.80 16.69
C LEU A 15 4.66 0.40 17.09
N ALA A 16 5.12 1.21 18.05
CA ALA A 16 4.40 2.41 18.46
C ALA A 16 4.38 3.49 17.36
N LEU A 17 5.41 3.55 16.50
CA LEU A 17 5.51 4.52 15.40
C LEU A 17 4.64 4.14 14.19
N ALA A 18 4.42 2.84 13.94
CA ALA A 18 3.56 2.37 12.86
C ALA A 18 2.07 2.74 13.07
N ALA A 19 1.64 2.97 14.31
CA ALA A 19 0.28 3.41 14.62
C ALA A 19 -0.03 4.85 14.16
N CYS A 20 1.00 5.65 13.85
CA CYS A 20 0.83 7.01 13.33
C CYS A 20 0.59 7.07 11.81
N ALA A 21 0.73 5.94 11.09
CA ALA A 21 0.40 5.88 9.67
C ALA A 21 -1.08 5.56 9.51
N ASP A 22 -1.90 6.58 9.22
CA ASP A 22 -3.32 6.37 8.91
C ASP A 22 -3.49 6.03 7.42
N PRO A 23 -3.79 4.75 7.07
CA PRO A 23 -4.00 4.35 5.68
C PRO A 23 -5.21 5.05 5.05
N GLN A 24 -6.19 5.49 5.85
CA GLN A 24 -7.37 6.18 5.33
C GLN A 24 -7.02 7.60 4.89
N ALA A 25 -6.18 8.30 5.67
CA ALA A 25 -5.70 9.62 5.31
C ALA A 25 -4.89 9.61 4.02
N GLU A 26 -4.02 8.60 3.83
CA GLU A 26 -3.25 8.46 2.60
C GLU A 26 -4.16 8.11 1.41
N GLN A 27 -5.13 7.21 1.58
CA GLN A 27 -6.07 6.87 0.52
C GLN A 27 -6.90 8.07 0.06
N ALA A 28 -7.36 8.91 1.00
CA ALA A 28 -8.09 10.13 0.69
C ALA A 28 -7.23 11.14 -0.10
N ARG A 29 -5.94 11.26 0.24
CA ARG A 29 -4.99 12.08 -0.48
C ARG A 29 -4.79 11.59 -1.91
N LEU A 30 -4.64 10.28 -2.10
CA LEU A 30 -4.47 9.66 -3.41
C LEU A 30 -5.74 9.80 -4.28
N ASP A 31 -6.92 9.67 -3.67
CA ASP A 31 -8.20 9.91 -4.35
C ASP A 31 -8.30 11.34 -4.89
N ALA A 32 -7.94 12.33 -4.06
CA ALA A 32 -7.92 13.73 -4.46
C ALA A 32 -6.92 14.00 -5.59
N LEU A 33 -5.75 13.37 -5.58
CA LEU A 33 -4.78 13.47 -6.67
C LEU A 33 -5.30 12.86 -7.97
N ASP A 34 -5.87 11.66 -7.91
CA ASP A 34 -6.47 11.00 -9.08
C ASP A 34 -7.61 11.84 -9.67
N HIS A 35 -8.45 12.45 -8.81
CA HIS A 35 -9.50 13.37 -9.24
C HIS A 35 -8.92 14.55 -10.02
N LYS A 36 -7.95 15.27 -9.45
CA LYS A 36 -7.32 16.44 -10.12
C LYS A 36 -6.67 16.05 -11.44
N ASN A 37 -5.91 14.97 -11.46
CA ASN A 37 -5.27 14.49 -12.70
C ASN A 37 -6.31 14.21 -13.79
N CYS A 38 -7.40 13.53 -13.44
CA CYS A 38 -8.43 13.21 -14.43
C CYS A 38 -9.22 14.44 -14.89
N THR A 39 -9.52 15.39 -14.00
CA THR A 39 -10.18 16.65 -14.40
C THR A 39 -9.28 17.53 -15.26
N ASP A 40 -7.98 17.60 -14.95
CA ASP A 40 -7.01 18.39 -15.70
C ASP A 40 -6.80 17.85 -17.12
N LEU A 41 -6.97 16.53 -17.30
CA LEU A 41 -6.99 15.86 -18.60
C LEU A 41 -8.32 16.03 -19.35
N GLY A 42 -9.32 16.69 -18.76
CA GLY A 42 -10.62 16.96 -19.36
C GLY A 42 -11.65 15.83 -19.22
N PHE A 43 -11.42 14.84 -18.36
CA PHE A 43 -12.40 13.79 -18.10
C PHE A 43 -13.50 14.28 -17.15
N GLU A 44 -14.76 14.16 -17.56
CA GLU A 44 -15.91 14.59 -16.77
C GLU A 44 -16.25 13.60 -15.64
N PRO A 45 -16.41 14.07 -14.39
CA PRO A 45 -16.82 13.22 -13.27
C PRO A 45 -18.15 12.49 -13.54
N GLY A 46 -18.25 11.24 -13.10
CA GLY A 46 -19.44 10.41 -13.29
C GLY A 46 -19.55 9.72 -14.66
N THR A 47 -18.56 9.91 -15.53
CA THR A 47 -18.46 9.18 -16.81
C THR A 47 -17.58 7.93 -16.71
N GLU A 48 -17.77 7.00 -17.64
CA GLU A 48 -16.90 5.82 -17.75
C GLU A 48 -15.45 6.23 -18.04
N ALA A 49 -15.23 7.25 -18.88
CA ALA A 49 -13.90 7.75 -19.22
C ALA A 49 -13.15 8.27 -17.98
N TYR A 50 -13.84 8.98 -17.09
CA TYR A 50 -13.30 9.40 -15.80
C TYR A 50 -12.97 8.20 -14.90
N GLY A 51 -13.85 7.20 -14.84
CA GLY A 51 -13.60 5.94 -14.13
C GLY A 51 -12.34 5.23 -14.62
N ASN A 52 -12.18 5.14 -15.94
CA ASN A 52 -11.02 4.53 -16.60
C ASN A 52 -9.72 5.31 -16.34
N CYS A 53 -9.76 6.65 -16.36
CA CYS A 53 -8.62 7.48 -16.00
C CYS A 53 -8.16 7.17 -14.57
N ARG A 54 -9.08 7.15 -13.61
CA ARG A 54 -8.76 6.84 -12.20
C ARG A 54 -8.22 5.43 -12.01
N LEU A 55 -8.78 4.44 -12.72
CA LEU A 55 -8.26 3.07 -12.71
C LEU A 55 -6.82 3.02 -13.22
N LYS A 56 -6.51 3.75 -14.30
CA LYS A 56 -5.17 3.81 -14.87
C LYS A 56 -4.15 4.46 -13.94
N MET A 57 -4.53 5.50 -13.20
CA MET A 57 -3.67 6.11 -12.19
C MET A 57 -3.32 5.12 -11.06
N ARG A 58 -4.29 4.31 -10.62
CA ARG A 58 -4.04 3.24 -9.64
C ARG A 58 -3.11 2.15 -10.18
N GLU A 59 -3.32 1.74 -11.43
CA GLU A 59 -2.46 0.75 -12.09
C GLU A 59 -1.00 1.23 -12.19
N ILE A 60 -0.78 2.49 -12.57
CA ILE A 60 0.56 3.09 -12.63
C ILE A 60 1.24 3.02 -11.27
N ARG A 61 0.53 3.39 -10.20
CA ARG A 61 1.07 3.35 -8.83
C ARG A 61 1.45 1.93 -8.41
N ALA A 62 0.59 0.94 -8.67
CA ALA A 62 0.89 -0.45 -8.37
C ALA A 62 2.13 -0.96 -9.14
N LYS A 63 2.31 -0.52 -10.39
CA LYS A 63 3.50 -0.81 -11.19
C LYS A 63 4.75 -0.11 -10.65
N GLU A 64 4.64 1.14 -10.21
CA GLU A 64 5.74 1.89 -9.61
C GLU A 64 6.19 1.28 -8.28
N GLU A 65 5.26 0.86 -7.43
CA GLU A 65 5.54 0.15 -6.18
C GLU A 65 6.25 -1.18 -6.43
N GLY A 66 5.79 -1.95 -7.43
CA GLY A 66 6.44 -3.20 -7.84
C GLY A 66 7.83 -2.97 -8.45
N SER A 67 8.01 -1.90 -9.22
CA SER A 67 9.28 -1.53 -9.87
C SER A 67 10.31 -0.94 -8.89
N ARG A 68 9.83 -0.22 -7.87
CA ARG A 68 10.67 0.39 -6.82
C ARG A 68 11.07 -0.59 -5.71
N SER A 69 10.58 -1.82 -5.76
CA SER A 69 10.96 -2.89 -4.84
C SER A 69 12.27 -3.56 -5.30
N PRO A 70 13.41 -3.38 -4.62
CA PRO A 70 14.63 -4.10 -4.95
C PRO A 70 14.47 -5.55 -4.50
N ASN A 71 14.13 -6.45 -5.42
CA ASN A 71 14.28 -7.90 -5.29
C ASN A 71 13.89 -8.51 -3.92
N ILE A 72 12.81 -8.05 -3.28
CA ILE A 72 12.18 -8.83 -2.20
C ILE A 72 11.15 -9.72 -2.87
N GLY A 73 11.63 -10.89 -3.31
CA GLY A 73 10.76 -12.02 -3.57
C GLY A 73 9.96 -12.29 -2.31
N PHE A 74 8.70 -11.88 -2.31
CA PHE A 74 7.73 -12.36 -1.34
C PHE A 74 7.65 -13.87 -1.55
N GLY A 75 8.44 -14.61 -0.77
CA GLY A 75 8.32 -16.04 -0.60
C GLY A 75 6.96 -16.31 0.04
N VAL A 76 5.93 -16.38 -0.80
CA VAL A 76 4.62 -16.87 -0.40
C VAL A 76 4.83 -18.34 -0.06
N GLY A 77 5.09 -18.61 1.22
CA GLY A 77 5.03 -19.93 1.81
C GLY A 77 3.58 -20.39 1.78
N ILE A 78 3.07 -20.78 0.61
CA ILE A 78 1.86 -21.59 0.52
C ILE A 78 2.25 -22.98 1.01
N GLY A 79 2.10 -23.18 2.32
CA GLY A 79 2.07 -24.50 2.93
C GLY A 79 0.83 -25.24 2.43
N VAL A 80 0.98 -26.03 1.36
CA VAL A 80 0.03 -27.09 1.04
C VAL A 80 0.30 -28.28 1.94
N SER A 81 -0.30 -28.30 3.13
CA SER A 81 -0.50 -29.53 3.90
C SER A 81 -1.54 -30.38 3.17
N LYS A 82 -1.07 -31.13 2.17
CA LYS A 82 -1.89 -32.13 1.49
C LYS A 82 -1.90 -33.38 2.37
N GLY A 83 -2.93 -33.47 3.22
CA GLY A 83 -3.30 -34.73 3.87
C GLY A 83 -3.75 -35.73 2.81
N PHE A 84 -3.10 -36.89 2.80
CA PHE A 84 -3.62 -38.18 2.36
C PHE A 84 -2.80 -39.28 3.02
#